data_AF-A0A9W9VQ35-F1
#
_entry.id   AF-A0A9W9VQ35-F1
#
_cell.length_a   1.000
_cell.length_b   1.000
_cell.length_c   1.000
_cell.angle_alpha   90.00
_cell.angle_beta   90.00
_cell.angle_gamma   90.00
#
_symmetry.space_group_name_H-M   'P 1'
#
loop_
_entity.id
_entity.type
_entity.pdbx_description
1 polymer ?
#
loop_
_entity_poly.entity_id
_entity_poly.type
_entity_poly.pdbx_seq_one_letter_code
_entity_poly.pdbx_strand_id
1 'polypeptide(L)'
;MVEQRHTWFWVYQAIGLAQGLGLHRTMEHSPQHKFWARIWWCCVVRDRLIALGTGRPMHINSLDCNVPMLSYSDLEEEGDDDEQLRVKAIFIDLLKLCRCTEVVLSLFTAAADHQPDQIDLCKDMLHHWVSNLDPSSRLSDECFMNTARQGADAAYKILLHLLHKSETSM
;
A
#
# COMPACT_ATOMS: atom_id res chain seq x y z
N MET A 1 -16.32 30.31 10.45
CA MET A 1 -16.47 29.38 9.33
C MET A 1 -15.36 28.34 9.46
N VAL A 2 -15.69 27.11 9.87
CA VAL A 2 -14.67 26.06 10.03
C VAL A 2 -14.37 25.51 8.65
N GLU A 3 -13.12 25.64 8.21
CA GLU A 3 -12.65 25.11 6.93
C GLU A 3 -12.75 23.58 6.97
N GLN A 4 -13.57 22.99 6.09
CA GLN A 4 -13.68 21.54 5.99
C GLN A 4 -12.44 20.98 5.29
N ARG A 5 -11.69 20.13 6.00
CA ARG A 5 -10.50 19.48 5.47
C ARG A 5 -10.85 18.08 4.99
N HIS A 6 -10.48 17.76 3.75
CA HIS A 6 -10.62 16.42 3.17
C HIS A 6 -9.79 15.37 3.95
N THR A 7 -10.20 14.11 3.92
CA THR A 7 -9.51 13.00 4.62
C THR A 7 -8.03 12.88 4.24
N TRP A 8 -7.66 13.14 2.98
CA TRP A 8 -6.26 13.11 2.55
C TRP A 8 -5.38 14.13 3.27
N PHE A 9 -5.95 15.25 3.74
CA PHE A 9 -5.18 16.29 4.41
C PHE A 9 -4.53 15.72 5.67
N TRP A 10 -5.32 14.99 6.46
CA TRP A 10 -4.86 14.41 7.72
C TRP A 10 -3.85 13.28 7.50
N VAL A 11 -4.02 12.51 6.42
CA VAL A 11 -3.02 11.50 6.04
C VAL A 11 -1.68 12.16 5.70
N TYR A 12 -1.68 13.25 4.93
CA TYR A 12 -0.45 13.96 4.59
C TYR A 12 0.22 14.61 5.81
N GLN A 13 -0.56 15.09 6.78
CA GLN A 13 -0.02 15.54 8.08
C GLN A 13 0.63 14.38 8.84
N ALA A 14 -0.03 13.22 8.91
CA ALA A 14 0.52 12.04 9.58
C ALA A 14 1.83 11.56 8.92
N ILE A 15 1.91 11.58 7.58
CA ILE A 15 3.13 11.28 6.82
C ILE A 15 4.25 12.26 7.20
N GLY A 16 3.96 13.56 7.20
CA GLY A 16 4.94 14.58 7.57
C GLY A 16 5.48 14.40 8.99
N LEU A 17 4.61 14.09 9.95
CA LEU A 17 5.00 13.79 11.33
C LEU A 17 5.87 12.53 11.42
N ALA A 18 5.48 11.45 10.75
CA ALA A 18 6.24 10.21 10.71
C ALA A 18 7.63 10.40 10.07
N GLN A 19 7.71 11.20 8.99
CA GLN A 19 8.99 11.55 8.36
C GLN A 19 9.86 12.42 9.26
N GLY A 20 9.28 13.42 9.93
CA GLY A 20 9.97 14.29 10.88
C GLY A 20 10.55 13.54 12.08
N LEU A 21 9.86 12.48 12.53
CA LEU A 21 10.34 11.56 13.56
C LEU A 21 11.35 10.52 13.05
N GLY A 22 11.62 10.49 11.74
CA GLY A 22 12.56 9.53 11.15
C GLY A 22 11.98 8.11 10.97
N LEU A 23 10.67 7.91 11.08
CA LEU A 23 10.06 6.57 10.99
C LEU A 23 10.19 5.91 9.62
N HIS A 24 10.48 6.70 8.58
CA HIS A 24 10.82 6.24 7.22
C HIS A 24 12.22 5.64 7.11
N ARG A 25 13.00 5.67 8.19
CA ARG A 25 14.35 5.14 8.28
C ARG A 25 14.43 3.96 9.24
N THR A 26 15.28 3.00 8.93
CA THR A 26 15.54 1.83 9.75
C THR A 26 16.12 2.24 11.10
N MET A 27 15.51 1.72 12.18
CA MET A 27 15.90 1.98 13.56
C MET A 27 16.11 0.66 14.30
N GLU A 28 16.94 -0.24 13.74
CA GLU A 28 17.18 -1.61 14.24
C GLU A 28 17.54 -1.71 15.73
N HIS A 29 18.13 -0.67 16.31
CA HIS A 29 18.57 -0.66 17.71
C HIS A 29 17.52 -0.13 18.71
N SER A 30 16.36 0.34 18.24
CA SER A 30 15.30 0.83 19.12
C SER A 30 14.41 -0.33 19.60
N PRO A 31 14.09 -0.43 20.90
CA PRO A 31 13.09 -1.38 21.37
C PRO A 31 11.70 -1.11 20.75
N GLN A 32 11.46 0.10 20.22
CA GLN A 32 10.20 0.48 19.57
C GLN A 32 10.22 0.29 18.03
N HIS A 33 11.28 -0.29 17.45
CA HIS A 33 11.44 -0.38 16.00
C HIS A 33 10.25 -1.05 15.30
N LYS A 34 9.71 -2.14 15.85
CA LYS A 34 8.53 -2.83 15.30
C LYS A 34 7.31 -1.92 15.26
N PHE A 35 7.03 -1.26 16.37
CA PHE A 35 5.90 -0.33 16.49
C PHE A 35 6.01 0.84 15.50
N TRP A 36 7.20 1.42 15.38
CA TRP A 36 7.46 2.50 14.44
C TRP A 36 7.36 2.06 12.98
N ALA A 37 7.85 0.86 12.65
CA ALA A 37 7.70 0.28 11.33
C ALA A 37 6.22 0.04 10.98
N ARG A 38 5.39 -0.42 11.93
CA ARG A 38 3.93 -0.54 11.76
C ARG A 38 3.29 0.80 11.40
N ILE A 39 3.59 1.87 12.16
CA ILE A 39 3.08 3.22 11.88
C ILE A 39 3.49 3.70 10.49
N TRP A 40 4.77 3.51 10.14
CA TRP A 40 5.30 3.91 8.85
C TRP A 40 4.58 3.21 7.69
N TRP A 41 4.45 1.88 7.75
CA TRP A 41 3.77 1.12 6.70
C TRP A 41 2.27 1.43 6.60
N CYS A 42 1.61 1.77 7.71
CA CYS A 42 0.25 2.32 7.67
C CYS A 42 0.18 3.63 6.86
N CYS A 43 1.17 4.52 7.03
CA CYS A 43 1.26 5.77 6.26
C CYS A 43 1.46 5.48 4.77
N VAL A 44 2.36 4.55 4.42
CA VAL A 44 2.60 4.12 3.03
C VAL A 44 1.31 3.60 2.39
N VAL A 45 0.62 2.65 3.03
CA VAL A 45 -0.63 2.07 2.50
C VAL A 45 -1.66 3.16 2.26
N ARG A 46 -1.84 4.10 3.20
CA ARG A 46 -2.81 5.18 3.06
C ARG A 46 -2.45 6.14 1.92
N ASP A 47 -1.18 6.48 1.75
CA ASP A 47 -0.70 7.31 0.64
C ASP A 47 -1.02 6.66 -0.72
N ARG A 48 -0.71 5.37 -0.88
CA ARG A 48 -0.98 4.62 -2.11
C ARG A 48 -2.47 4.49 -2.42
N LEU A 49 -3.29 4.18 -1.42
CA LEU A 49 -4.75 4.09 -1.60
C LEU A 49 -5.38 5.45 -1.97
N ILE A 50 -4.90 6.56 -1.40
CA ILE A 50 -5.37 7.90 -1.78
C ILE A 50 -4.96 8.22 -3.22
N ALA A 51 -3.69 7.98 -3.59
CA ALA A 51 -3.20 8.22 -4.93
C ALA A 51 -4.03 7.45 -5.97
N LEU A 52 -4.28 6.16 -5.73
CA LEU A 52 -5.10 5.32 -6.59
C LEU A 52 -6.57 5.77 -6.65
N GLY A 53 -7.18 6.07 -5.49
CA GLY A 53 -8.59 6.42 -5.42
C GLY A 53 -8.92 7.84 -5.92
N THR A 54 -7.93 8.73 -5.99
CA THR A 54 -8.16 10.16 -6.29
C THR A 54 -7.36 10.69 -7.48
N GLY A 55 -6.43 9.89 -8.02
CA GLY A 55 -5.53 10.31 -9.10
C GLY A 55 -4.47 11.33 -8.68
N ARG A 56 -4.31 11.58 -7.38
CA ARG A 56 -3.28 12.50 -6.84
C ARG A 56 -1.90 11.85 -6.86
N PRO A 57 -0.81 12.64 -6.96
CA PRO A 57 0.54 12.13 -6.75
C PRO A 57 0.72 11.52 -5.35
N MET A 58 1.59 10.52 -5.26
CA MET A 58 2.05 9.97 -3.99
C MET A 58 2.89 11.01 -3.24
N HIS A 59 2.70 11.12 -1.93
CA HIS A 59 3.54 11.96 -1.08
C HIS A 59 4.82 11.26 -0.61
N ILE A 60 4.80 9.93 -0.54
CA ILE A 60 5.97 9.14 -0.11
C ILE A 60 6.71 8.63 -1.34
N ASN A 61 7.93 9.12 -1.52
CA ASN A 61 8.94 8.54 -2.41
C ASN A 61 9.65 7.37 -1.71
N SER A 62 9.52 6.15 -2.23
CA SER A 62 10.11 4.98 -1.56
C SER A 62 11.64 4.98 -1.63
N LEU A 63 12.26 5.71 -2.56
CA LEU A 63 13.72 5.82 -2.66
C LEU A 63 14.35 6.50 -1.44
N ASP A 64 13.57 7.33 -0.74
CA ASP A 64 14.03 8.03 0.48
C ASP A 64 13.83 7.16 1.74
N CYS A 65 13.28 5.96 1.60
CA CYS A 65 12.84 5.11 2.69
C CYS A 65 13.65 3.81 2.72
N ASN A 66 14.06 3.34 3.90
CA ASN A 66 14.79 2.08 4.03
C ASN A 66 14.21 1.10 5.06
N VAL A 67 13.00 1.37 5.59
CA VAL A 67 12.29 0.45 6.49
C VAL A 67 11.98 -0.87 5.76
N PRO A 68 12.40 -2.03 6.30
CA PRO A 68 12.06 -3.33 5.72
C PRO A 68 10.56 -3.57 5.68
N MET A 69 10.08 -4.36 4.71
CA MET A 69 8.69 -4.80 4.68
C MET A 69 8.38 -5.62 5.93
N LEU A 70 7.23 -5.37 6.55
CA LEU A 70 6.82 -6.10 7.74
C LEU A 70 6.59 -7.58 7.39
N SER A 71 6.95 -8.43 8.32
CA SER A 71 6.61 -9.85 8.36
C SER A 71 5.47 -10.10 9.35
N TYR A 72 4.93 -11.31 9.38
CA TYR A 72 3.96 -11.72 10.40
C TYR A 72 4.50 -11.54 11.83
N SER A 73 5.77 -11.91 12.07
CA SER A 73 6.43 -11.74 13.38
C SER A 73 6.63 -10.27 13.80
N ASP A 74 6.54 -9.33 12.85
CA ASP A 74 6.54 -7.91 13.17
C ASP A 74 5.18 -7.42 13.62
N LEU A 75 4.10 -8.15 13.33
CA LEU A 75 2.71 -7.82 13.68
C LEU A 75 2.15 -8.63 14.84
N GLU A 76 2.76 -9.77 15.17
CA GLU A 76 2.33 -10.67 16.25
C GLU A 76 2.15 -9.93 17.59
N GLU A 77 1.03 -10.21 18.26
CA GLU A 77 0.71 -9.70 19.59
C GLU A 77 0.16 -10.83 20.47
N GLU A 78 0.42 -10.76 21.78
CA GLU A 78 -0.11 -11.75 22.71
C GLU A 78 -1.64 -11.68 22.77
N GLY A 79 -2.29 -12.83 22.56
CA GLY A 79 -3.75 -12.93 22.58
C GLY A 79 -4.43 -12.65 21.25
N ASP A 80 -3.68 -12.66 20.13
CA ASP A 80 -4.27 -12.61 18.80
C ASP A 80 -5.30 -13.72 18.57
N ASP A 81 -6.54 -13.34 18.28
CA ASP A 81 -7.59 -14.23 17.80
C ASP A 81 -7.54 -14.40 16.27
N ASP A 82 -8.39 -15.30 15.76
CA ASP A 82 -8.46 -15.60 14.32
C ASP A 82 -8.79 -14.36 13.47
N GLU A 83 -9.54 -13.39 14.02
CA GLU A 83 -9.88 -12.16 13.31
C GLU A 83 -8.65 -11.25 13.19
N GLN A 84 -7.93 -11.06 14.30
CA GLN A 84 -6.71 -10.25 14.35
C GLN A 84 -5.61 -10.82 13.44
N LEU A 85 -5.44 -12.14 13.40
CA LEU A 85 -4.51 -12.81 12.50
C LEU A 85 -4.86 -12.54 11.03
N ARG A 86 -6.15 -12.60 10.66
CA ARG A 86 -6.60 -12.30 9.29
C ARG A 86 -6.41 -10.84 8.92
N VAL A 87 -6.70 -9.90 9.81
CA VAL A 87 -6.46 -8.46 9.57
C VAL A 87 -4.98 -8.21 9.29
N LYS A 88 -4.09 -8.86 10.05
CA LYS A 88 -2.64 -8.77 9.84
C LYS A 88 -2.23 -9.36 8.50
N ALA A 89 -2.78 -10.51 8.10
CA ALA A 89 -2.53 -11.11 6.78
C ALA A 89 -2.95 -10.16 5.62
N ILE A 90 -4.15 -9.57 5.70
CA ILE A 90 -4.62 -8.59 4.71
C ILE A 90 -3.70 -7.37 4.66
N PHE A 91 -3.27 -6.88 5.82
CA PHE A 91 -2.36 -5.75 5.88
C PHE A 91 -1.02 -6.07 5.21
N ILE A 92 -0.44 -7.24 5.47
CA ILE A 92 0.77 -7.73 4.80
C ILE A 92 0.58 -7.81 3.28
N ASP A 93 -0.55 -8.34 2.82
CA ASP A 93 -0.85 -8.41 1.38
C ASP A 93 -1.01 -7.03 0.74
N LEU A 94 -1.57 -6.06 1.46
CA LEU A 94 -1.60 -4.65 1.05
C LEU A 94 -0.19 -4.05 0.94
N LEU A 95 0.73 -4.39 1.84
CA LEU A 95 2.12 -3.92 1.75
C LEU A 95 2.79 -4.40 0.46
N LYS A 96 2.57 -5.67 0.11
CA LYS A 96 3.06 -6.26 -1.14
C LYS A 96 2.47 -5.54 -2.37
N LEU A 97 1.18 -5.20 -2.34
CA LEU A 97 0.53 -4.46 -3.43
C LEU A 97 1.05 -3.02 -3.56
N CYS A 98 1.37 -2.36 -2.44
CA CYS A 98 1.94 -1.01 -2.45
C CYS A 98 3.27 -0.92 -3.21
N ARG A 99 4.06 -2.01 -3.22
CA ARG A 99 5.28 -2.12 -4.03
C ARG A 99 4.98 -2.06 -5.53
N CYS A 100 3.93 -2.76 -5.96
CA CYS A 100 3.50 -2.77 -7.37
C CYS A 100 2.88 -1.41 -7.78
N THR A 101 2.19 -0.76 -6.84
CA THR A 101 1.52 0.52 -7.07
C THR A 101 2.50 1.61 -7.50
N GLU A 102 3.67 1.65 -6.89
CA GLU A 102 4.69 2.64 -7.23
C GLU A 102 5.21 2.49 -8.66
N VAL A 103 5.44 1.25 -9.11
CA VAL A 103 5.88 0.96 -10.48
C VAL A 103 4.81 1.41 -11.48
N VAL A 104 3.55 1.00 -11.28
CA VAL A 104 2.46 1.35 -12.20
C VAL A 104 2.18 2.85 -12.23
N LEU A 105 2.19 3.53 -11.07
CA LEU A 105 1.99 4.99 -11.04
C LEU A 105 3.19 5.75 -11.61
N SER A 106 4.41 5.23 -11.49
CA SER A 106 5.58 5.85 -12.15
C SER A 106 5.45 5.83 -13.67
N LEU A 107 4.93 4.74 -14.25
CA LEU A 107 4.59 4.66 -15.67
C LEU A 107 3.46 5.65 -16.02
N PHE A 108 2.43 5.79 -15.17
CA PHE A 108 1.31 6.65 -15.52
C PHE A 108 1.58 8.16 -15.40
N THR A 109 2.54 8.55 -14.55
CA THR A 109 2.86 9.96 -14.25
C THR A 109 4.03 10.51 -15.06
N ALA A 110 4.98 9.66 -15.47
CA ALA A 110 5.95 10.01 -16.47
C ALA A 110 5.23 10.09 -17.83
N ALA A 111 5.22 11.26 -18.46
CA ALA A 111 4.65 11.48 -19.79
C ALA A 111 5.49 10.79 -20.89
N ALA A 112 5.74 9.49 -20.76
CA ALA A 112 6.72 8.75 -21.53
C ALA A 112 6.08 7.75 -22.49
N ASP A 113 6.70 7.62 -23.67
CA ASP A 113 6.59 6.42 -24.50
C ASP A 113 7.01 5.22 -23.66
N HIS A 114 6.05 4.40 -23.23
CA HIS A 114 6.32 3.19 -22.45
C HIS A 114 6.56 2.02 -23.40
N GLN A 115 7.61 1.24 -23.16
CA GLN A 115 7.76 -0.02 -23.88
C GLN A 115 6.69 -1.02 -23.42
N PRO A 116 6.02 -1.74 -24.34
CA PRO A 116 5.05 -2.78 -24.00
C PRO A 116 5.56 -3.78 -22.94
N ASP A 117 6.85 -4.11 -23.00
CA ASP A 117 7.53 -5.00 -22.05
C ASP A 117 7.40 -4.55 -20.58
N GLN A 118 7.35 -3.23 -20.31
CA GLN A 118 7.19 -2.69 -18.96
C GLN A 118 5.75 -2.87 -18.43
N ILE A 119 4.76 -2.78 -19.32
CA ILE A 119 3.35 -2.98 -19.00
C ILE A 119 3.10 -4.46 -18.70
N ASP A 120 3.65 -5.35 -19.52
CA ASP A 120 3.52 -6.80 -19.33
C ASP A 120 4.18 -7.26 -18.03
N LEU A 121 5.37 -6.74 -17.71
CA LEU A 121 6.02 -7.01 -16.43
C LEU A 121 5.14 -6.58 -15.23
N CYS A 122 4.47 -5.43 -15.32
CA CYS A 122 3.56 -4.97 -14.26
C CYS A 122 2.33 -5.88 -14.12
N LYS A 123 1.77 -6.34 -15.24
CA LYS A 123 0.66 -7.30 -15.26
C LYS A 123 1.08 -8.61 -14.59
N ASP A 124 2.24 -9.15 -14.95
CA ASP A 124 2.78 -10.38 -14.37
C ASP A 124 3.00 -10.25 -12.87
N MET A 125 3.56 -9.12 -12.41
CA MET A 125 3.72 -8.84 -10.98
C MET A 125 2.37 -8.81 -10.23
N LEU A 126 1.35 -8.17 -10.80
CA LEU A 126 0.00 -8.12 -10.22
C LEU A 126 -0.67 -9.49 -10.19
N HIS A 127 -0.57 -10.27 -11.27
CA HIS A 127 -1.09 -11.62 -11.34
C HIS A 127 -0.40 -12.54 -10.33
N HIS A 128 0.93 -12.49 -10.26
CA HIS A 128 1.70 -13.23 -9.27
C HIS A 128 1.31 -12.86 -7.83
N TRP A 129 1.06 -11.58 -7.54
CA TRP A 129 0.57 -11.15 -6.23
C TRP A 129 -0.77 -11.82 -5.89
N VAL A 130 -1.76 -11.79 -6.79
CA VAL A 130 -3.07 -12.43 -6.56
C VAL A 130 -2.92 -13.93 -6.31
N SER A 131 -2.08 -14.62 -7.09
CA SER A 131 -1.87 -16.07 -6.94
C SER A 131 -1.25 -16.45 -5.59
N ASN A 132 -0.45 -15.55 -5.00
CA ASN A 132 0.26 -15.76 -3.73
C ASN A 132 -0.41 -15.10 -2.52
N LEU A 133 -1.66 -14.67 -2.64
CA LEU A 133 -2.43 -14.17 -1.50
C LEU A 133 -2.59 -15.27 -0.45
N ASP A 134 -2.44 -14.90 0.82
CA ASP A 134 -2.63 -15.81 1.94
C ASP A 134 -4.06 -16.39 1.92
N PRO A 135 -4.27 -17.69 2.12
CA PRO A 135 -5.62 -18.27 2.15
C PRO A 135 -6.54 -17.62 3.18
N SER A 136 -6.00 -17.12 4.30
CA SER A 136 -6.78 -16.39 5.31
C SER A 136 -7.22 -15.00 4.84
N SER A 137 -6.49 -14.41 3.89
CA SER A 137 -6.87 -13.21 3.13
C SER A 137 -7.89 -13.51 2.02
N ARG A 138 -8.07 -14.79 1.65
CA ARG A 138 -9.06 -15.25 0.65
C ARG A 138 -10.40 -15.48 1.33
N LEU A 139 -11.26 -14.45 1.28
CA LEU A 139 -12.71 -14.47 1.51
C LEU A 139 -13.24 -15.50 2.53
N SER A 140 -13.48 -15.04 3.76
CA SER A 140 -14.70 -15.43 4.49
C SER A 140 -15.37 -14.17 5.07
N ASP A 141 -16.70 -14.18 5.15
CA ASP A 141 -17.55 -13.00 5.37
C ASP A 141 -17.41 -12.37 6.77
N GLU A 142 -17.21 -11.03 6.84
CA GLU A 142 -17.87 -10.08 7.79
C GLU A 142 -17.41 -8.60 7.64
N CYS A 143 -18.09 -7.66 8.32
CA CYS A 143 -18.36 -6.27 7.91
C CYS A 143 -17.22 -5.23 8.07
N PHE A 144 -16.38 -5.27 9.12
CA PHE A 144 -15.28 -4.30 9.29
C PHE A 144 -14.08 -4.63 8.38
N MET A 145 -13.91 -5.92 8.08
CA MET A 145 -12.99 -6.46 7.08
C MET A 145 -13.23 -5.88 5.68
N ASN A 146 -14.44 -5.36 5.41
CA ASN A 146 -14.78 -4.76 4.14
C ASN A 146 -13.86 -3.61 3.75
N THR A 147 -13.43 -2.71 4.64
CA THR A 147 -12.71 -1.50 4.20
C THR A 147 -11.29 -1.78 3.74
N ALA A 148 -10.52 -2.60 4.49
CA ALA A 148 -9.16 -2.98 4.08
C ALA A 148 -9.19 -3.91 2.84
N ARG A 149 -10.15 -4.85 2.81
CA ARG A 149 -10.41 -5.74 1.67
C ARG A 149 -10.84 -4.98 0.42
N GLN A 150 -11.81 -4.07 0.52
CA GLN A 150 -12.24 -3.18 -0.55
C GLN A 150 -11.08 -2.31 -1.01
N GLY A 151 -10.22 -1.85 -0.09
CA GLY A 151 -9.01 -1.13 -0.44
C GLY A 151 -8.08 -1.95 -1.33
N ALA A 152 -7.78 -3.20 -0.96
CA ALA A 152 -6.89 -4.09 -1.73
C ALA A 152 -7.49 -4.46 -3.10
N ASP A 153 -8.75 -4.88 -3.14
CA ASP A 153 -9.45 -5.26 -4.37
C ASP A 153 -9.67 -4.06 -5.30
N ALA A 154 -10.06 -2.91 -4.76
CA ALA A 154 -10.18 -1.68 -5.55
C ALA A 154 -8.83 -1.23 -6.09
N ALA A 155 -7.76 -1.28 -5.27
CA ALA A 155 -6.41 -0.96 -5.72
C ALA A 155 -5.97 -1.87 -6.87
N TYR A 156 -6.14 -3.19 -6.73
CA TYR A 156 -5.83 -4.15 -7.80
C TYR A 156 -6.62 -3.85 -9.09
N LYS A 157 -7.93 -3.65 -9.00
CA LYS A 157 -8.80 -3.35 -10.16
C LYS A 157 -8.43 -2.03 -10.83
N ILE A 158 -8.14 -1.00 -10.04
CA ILE A 158 -7.70 0.31 -10.56
C ILE A 158 -6.37 0.14 -11.31
N LEU A 159 -5.40 -0.55 -10.71
CA LEU A 159 -4.10 -0.80 -11.33
C LEU A 159 -4.21 -1.56 -12.65
N LEU A 160 -5.02 -2.63 -12.69
CA LEU A 160 -5.30 -3.35 -13.94
C LEU A 160 -5.96 -2.45 -14.98
N HIS A 161 -6.96 -1.65 -14.59
CA HIS A 161 -7.64 -0.77 -15.53
C HIS A 161 -6.69 0.27 -16.13
N LEU A 162 -5.79 0.85 -15.31
CA LEU A 162 -4.76 1.77 -15.78
C LEU A 162 -3.84 1.09 -16.80
N LEU A 163 -3.36 -0.12 -16.53
CA LEU A 163 -2.47 -0.86 -17.43
C LEU A 163 -3.12 -1.22 -18.79
N HIS A 164 -4.42 -1.53 -18.81
CA HIS A 164 -5.13 -1.79 -20.09
C HIS A 164 -5.43 -0.50 -20.87
N LYS A 165 -5.60 0.63 -20.17
CA LYS A 165 -5.80 1.93 -20.83
C LYS A 165 -4.53 2.41 -21.54
N SER A 166 -3.35 2.11 -21.01
CA SER A 166 -2.08 2.44 -21.69
C SER A 166 -1.90 1.70 -23.01
N GLU A 167 -2.44 0.50 -23.18
CA GLU A 167 -2.33 -0.26 -24.44
C GLU A 167 -3.20 0.27 -25.57
N THR A 168 -4.35 0.87 -25.24
CA THR A 168 -5.31 1.36 -26.24
C THR A 168 -5.03 2.79 -26.72
N SER A 169 -4.08 3.48 -26.09
CA SER A 169 -3.66 4.85 -26.44
C SER A 169 -2.37 4.91 -27.28
N MET A 170 -1.77 3.76 -27.59
CA MET A 170 -0.63 3.57 -28.49
C MET A 170 -1.11 3.12 -29.87
#